data_AF-A0A7X1LPY6-F1
#
_entry.id   AF-A0A7X1LPY6-F1
#
_cell.length_a   1.000
_cell.length_b   1.000
_cell.length_c   1.000
_cell.angle_alpha   90.00
_cell.angle_beta   90.00
_cell.angle_gamma   90.00
#
_symmetry.space_group_name_H-M   'P 1'
#
loop_
_entity.id
_entity.type
_entity.pdbx_description
1 polymer ?
#
loop_
_entity_poly.entity_id
_entity_poly.type
_entity_poly.pdbx_seq_one_letter_code
_entity_poly.pdbx_strand_id
1 'polypeptide(L)'
;MIIVHGTTHVAPESRDAFLEEAKGTIALSLAEAGCMAYTCSEDITRPGTFHWIEEWADLETFNAHADAAHHLDFIRALADSTRIIRSAPPSGTYFDAEPLDAQRRAAMGFSISSAPGHIPS
;
A
#
# COMPACT_ATOMS: atom_id res chain seq x y z
N MET A 1 4.13 13.35 -6.91
CA MET A 1 3.94 11.89 -6.88
C MET A 1 2.57 11.60 -6.31
N ILE A 2 1.93 10.50 -6.69
CA ILE A 2 0.65 10.10 -6.09
C ILE A 2 0.90 9.07 -4.99
N ILE A 3 0.30 9.28 -3.82
CA ILE A 3 0.29 8.31 -2.72
C ILE A 3 -1.15 7.86 -2.50
N VAL A 4 -1.36 6.55 -2.42
CA VAL A 4 -2.66 5.96 -2.11
C VAL A 4 -2.57 5.22 -0.78
N HIS A 5 -3.47 5.57 0.14
CA HIS A 5 -3.72 4.80 1.35
C HIS A 5 -5.05 4.08 1.22
N GLY A 6 -5.01 2.77 1.03
CA GLY A 6 -6.19 1.92 0.99
C GLY A 6 -6.42 1.19 2.31
N THR A 7 -7.67 0.90 2.65
CA THR A 7 -8.02 -0.03 3.73
C THR A 7 -9.05 -1.02 3.24
N THR A 8 -8.82 -2.31 3.51
CA THR A 8 -9.77 -3.40 3.24
C THR A 8 -9.97 -4.21 4.51
N HIS A 9 -11.21 -4.64 4.76
CA HIS A 9 -11.57 -5.47 5.91
C HIS A 9 -12.08 -6.82 5.41
N VAL A 10 -11.42 -7.90 5.84
CA VAL A 10 -11.63 -9.26 5.33
C VAL A 10 -12.11 -10.14 6.48
N ALA A 11 -13.14 -10.96 6.24
CA ALA A 11 -13.60 -11.94 7.20
C ALA A 11 -12.53 -13.04 7.40
N PRO A 12 -12.35 -13.59 8.62
CA PRO A 12 -11.29 -14.57 8.89
C PRO A 12 -11.27 -15.76 7.94
N GLU A 13 -12.45 -16.27 7.54
CA GLU A 13 -12.63 -17.38 6.61
C GLU A 13 -12.17 -17.09 5.18
N SER A 14 -12.04 -15.81 4.80
CA SER A 14 -11.60 -15.36 3.48
C SER A 14 -10.15 -14.90 3.45
N ARG A 15 -9.44 -14.96 4.59
CA ARG A 15 -8.09 -14.40 4.73
C ARG A 15 -7.10 -14.98 3.73
N ASP A 16 -7.05 -16.30 3.60
CA ASP A 16 -6.07 -16.95 2.73
C ASP A 16 -6.34 -16.66 1.25
N ALA A 17 -7.61 -16.71 0.83
CA ALA A 17 -8.02 -16.34 -0.52
C ALA A 17 -7.68 -14.87 -0.84
N PHE A 18 -7.91 -13.96 0.12
CA PHE A 18 -7.51 -12.56 -0.02
C PHE A 18 -5.99 -12.41 -0.16
N LEU A 19 -5.20 -13.12 0.64
CA LEU A 19 -3.74 -13.02 0.57
C LEU A 19 -3.17 -13.55 -0.76
N GLU A 20 -3.79 -14.56 -1.37
CA GLU A 20 -3.42 -15.03 -2.70
C GLU A 20 -3.65 -13.94 -3.76
N GLU A 21 -4.84 -13.35 -3.78
CA GLU A 21 -5.19 -12.25 -4.70
C GLU A 21 -4.29 -11.02 -4.46
N ALA A 22 -4.04 -10.66 -3.20
CA ALA A 22 -3.20 -9.54 -2.83
C ALA A 22 -1.75 -9.73 -3.30
N LYS A 23 -1.16 -10.92 -3.10
CA LYS A 23 0.20 -11.22 -3.59
C LYS A 23 0.30 -11.15 -5.11
N GLY A 24 -0.74 -11.61 -5.81
CA GLY A 24 -0.82 -11.55 -7.26
C GLY A 24 -0.80 -10.11 -7.78
N THR A 25 -1.70 -9.27 -7.27
CA THR A 25 -1.75 -7.85 -7.69
C THR A 25 -0.47 -7.11 -7.31
N ILE A 26 0.09 -7.32 -6.11
CA ILE A 26 1.34 -6.68 -5.67
C ILE A 26 2.50 -6.98 -6.64
N ALA A 27 2.67 -8.25 -7.02
CA ALA A 27 3.77 -8.64 -7.90
C ALA A 27 3.67 -7.98 -9.29
N LEU A 28 2.45 -7.79 -9.79
CA LEU A 28 2.18 -7.18 -11.09
C LEU A 28 2.32 -5.65 -11.03
N SER A 29 1.77 -5.00 -9.99
CA SER A 29 1.88 -3.55 -9.80
C SER A 29 3.34 -3.12 -9.67
N LEU A 30 4.16 -3.85 -8.90
CA LEU A 30 5.58 -3.54 -8.73
C LEU A 30 6.40 -3.65 -10.03
N ALA A 31 5.88 -4.33 -11.05
CA ALA A 31 6.52 -4.41 -12.36
C ALA A 31 6.13 -3.25 -13.29
N GLU A 32 5.17 -2.41 -12.90
CA GLU A 32 4.71 -1.29 -13.70
C GLU A 32 5.71 -0.12 -13.69
N ALA A 33 5.78 0.57 -14.84
CA ALA A 33 6.54 1.79 -14.93
C ALA A 33 5.91 2.86 -14.03
N GLY A 34 6.72 3.45 -13.15
CA GLY A 34 6.27 4.49 -12.23
C GLY A 34 5.71 3.98 -10.90
N CYS A 35 5.53 2.67 -10.72
CA CYS A 35 5.26 2.11 -9.40
C CYS A 35 6.54 2.18 -8.54
N MET A 36 6.51 2.97 -7.47
CA MET A 36 7.62 3.14 -6.54
C MET A 36 7.48 2.25 -5.31
N ALA A 37 6.25 2.07 -4.84
CA ALA A 37 5.89 1.14 -3.77
C ALA A 37 4.46 0.63 -3.99
N TYR A 38 4.23 -0.65 -3.65
CA TYR A 38 2.91 -1.24 -3.64
C TYR A 38 2.88 -2.31 -2.56
N THR A 39 2.35 -1.97 -1.39
CA THR A 39 2.42 -2.82 -0.20
C THR A 39 1.06 -3.03 0.42
N CYS A 40 0.87 -4.20 1.02
CA CYS A 40 -0.30 -4.54 1.80
C CYS A 40 0.15 -5.13 3.14
N SER A 41 -0.28 -4.54 4.25
CA SER A 41 0.07 -4.97 5.61
C SER A 41 -1.17 -5.22 6.44
N GLU A 42 -1.18 -6.28 7.25
CA GLU A 42 -2.25 -6.51 8.22
C GLU A 42 -2.06 -5.65 9.47
N ASP A 43 -3.15 -5.07 9.99
CA ASP A 43 -3.17 -4.31 11.24
C ASP A 43 -3.00 -5.25 12.43
N ILE A 44 -1.92 -5.07 13.18
CA ILE A 44 -1.57 -5.88 14.36
C ILE A 44 -2.57 -5.75 15.51
N THR A 45 -3.36 -4.67 15.54
CA THR A 45 -4.36 -4.38 16.58
C THR A 45 -5.78 -4.76 16.14
N ARG A 46 -6.00 -4.95 14.84
CA ARG A 46 -7.32 -5.25 14.24
C ARG A 46 -7.17 -6.33 13.17
N PRO A 47 -7.04 -7.61 13.56
CA PRO A 47 -6.91 -8.72 12.62
C PRO A 47 -7.99 -8.71 11.53
N GLY A 48 -7.61 -9.04 10.30
CA GLY A 48 -8.47 -8.93 9.13
C GLY A 48 -8.61 -7.51 8.55
N THR A 49 -7.99 -6.49 9.16
CA THR A 49 -7.86 -5.16 8.54
C THR A 49 -6.52 -5.08 7.82
N PHE A 50 -6.54 -4.74 6.54
CA PHE A 50 -5.37 -4.63 5.69
C PHE A 50 -5.22 -3.21 5.17
N HIS A 51 -4.01 -2.67 5.29
CA HIS A 51 -3.64 -1.34 4.84
C HIS A 51 -2.77 -1.44 3.60
N TRP A 52 -3.18 -0.72 2.56
CA TRP A 52 -2.45 -0.54 1.33
C TRP A 52 -1.69 0.77 1.38
N ILE A 53 -0.42 0.74 0.97
CA ILE A 53 0.36 1.92 0.64
C ILE A 53 0.87 1.73 -0.78
N GLU A 54 0.42 2.60 -1.67
CA GLU A 54 0.88 2.68 -3.05
C GLU A 54 1.55 4.02 -3.27
N GLU A 55 2.69 4.02 -3.95
CA GLU A 55 3.44 5.21 -4.33
C GLU A 55 3.69 5.16 -5.83
N TRP A 56 3.25 6.19 -6.53
CA TRP A 56 3.32 6.32 -7.99
C TRP A 56 4.06 7.59 -8.36
N ALA A 57 4.94 7.51 -9.37
CA ALA A 57 5.78 8.63 -9.80
C ALA A 57 4.96 9.89 -10.10
N ASP A 58 3.81 9.71 -10.75
CA ASP A 58 2.89 10.76 -11.17
C ASP A 58 1.46 10.25 -11.35
N LEU A 59 0.54 11.16 -11.70
CA LEU A 59 -0.87 10.83 -11.92
C LEU A 59 -1.09 9.98 -13.18
N GLU A 60 -0.24 10.12 -14.19
CA GLU A 60 -0.37 9.36 -15.44
C GLU A 60 -0.11 7.87 -15.21
N THR A 61 0.98 7.55 -14.51
CA THR A 61 1.35 6.18 -14.14
C THR A 61 0.33 5.55 -13.18
N PHE A 62 -0.20 6.31 -12.22
CA PHE A 62 -1.30 5.84 -11.38
C PHE A 62 -2.59 5.55 -12.18
N ASN A 63 -2.97 6.42 -13.12
CA ASN A 63 -4.16 6.17 -13.94
C ASN A 63 -3.99 4.94 -14.83
N ALA A 64 -2.78 4.73 -15.37
CA ALA A 64 -2.47 3.51 -16.13
C ALA A 64 -2.62 2.25 -15.26
N HIS A 65 -2.21 2.29 -13.99
CA HIS A 65 -2.46 1.21 -13.02
C HIS A 65 -3.95 0.97 -12.78
N ALA A 66 -4.72 2.04 -12.56
CA ALA A 66 -6.16 1.94 -12.29
C ALA A 66 -6.93 1.26 -13.44
N ASP A 67 -6.45 1.40 -14.67
CA ASP A 67 -7.00 0.77 -15.87
C ASP A 67 -6.38 -0.61 -16.18
N ALA A 68 -5.34 -1.04 -15.46
CA ALA A 68 -4.63 -2.27 -15.73
C ALA A 68 -5.49 -3.51 -15.44
N ALA A 69 -5.34 -4.53 -16.29
CA ALA A 69 -6.16 -5.75 -16.20
C ALA A 69 -6.06 -6.44 -14.83
N HIS A 70 -4.86 -6.54 -14.26
CA HIS A 70 -4.65 -7.19 -12.97
C HIS A 70 -5.26 -6.39 -11.81
N HIS A 71 -5.24 -5.06 -11.87
CA HIS A 71 -5.91 -4.20 -10.90
C HIS A 71 -7.42 -4.44 -10.96
N LEU A 72 -8.01 -4.39 -12.16
CA LEU A 72 -9.44 -4.64 -12.35
C LEU A 72 -9.85 -6.05 -11.92
N ASP A 73 -9.03 -7.06 -12.18
CA ASP A 73 -9.26 -8.44 -11.74
C ASP A 73 -9.20 -8.57 -10.21
N PHE A 74 -8.25 -7.90 -9.57
CA PHE A 74 -8.18 -7.83 -8.11
C PHE A 74 -9.43 -7.16 -7.50
N ILE A 75 -9.87 -6.04 -8.06
CA ILE A 75 -11.11 -5.36 -7.62
C ILE A 75 -12.34 -6.26 -7.80
N ARG A 76 -12.42 -7.02 -8.89
CA ARG A 76 -13.49 -8.01 -9.11
C ARG A 76 -13.45 -9.12 -8.07
N ALA A 77 -12.27 -9.66 -7.76
CA ALA A 77 -12.11 -10.68 -6.73
C ALA A 77 -12.56 -10.18 -5.35
N LEU A 78 -12.25 -8.93 -4.99
CA LEU A 78 -12.72 -8.31 -3.76
C LEU A 78 -14.23 -8.02 -3.73
N ALA A 79 -14.87 -7.93 -4.89
CA ALA A 79 -16.32 -7.73 -5.01
C ALA A 79 -17.11 -9.05 -5.00
N ASP A 80 -16.45 -10.17 -5.34
CA ASP A 80 -17.05 -11.50 -5.34
C ASP A 80 -17.10 -12.09 -3.92
N SER A 81 -18.25 -11.91 -3.26
CA SER A 81 -18.48 -12.43 -1.91
C SER A 81 -18.59 -13.95 -1.84
N THR A 82 -18.61 -14.67 -2.97
CA THR A 82 -18.52 -16.13 -2.97
C THR A 82 -17.09 -16.61 -2.72
N ARG A 83 -16.10 -15.73 -2.89
CA ARG A 83 -14.68 -16.01 -2.69
C ARG A 83 -14.05 -15.19 -1.56
N ILE A 84 -14.36 -13.90 -1.48
CA ILE A 84 -13.83 -12.99 -0.47
C ILE A 84 -14.97 -12.24 0.21
N ILE A 85 -15.22 -12.57 1.47
CA ILE A 85 -16.17 -11.87 2.31
C ILE A 85 -15.48 -10.66 2.94
N ARG A 86 -15.98 -9.45 2.63
CA ARG A 86 -15.55 -8.22 3.30
C ARG A 86 -16.37 -8.01 4.57
N SER A 87 -15.69 -7.79 5.70
CA SER A 87 -16.33 -7.56 7.00
C SER A 87 -16.77 -6.10 7.20
N ALA A 88 -16.26 -5.17 6.38
CA ALA A 88 -16.70 -3.78 6.33
C ALA A 88 -16.35 -3.16 4.95
N PRO A 89 -16.98 -2.03 4.57
CA PRO A 89 -16.65 -1.33 3.33
C PRO A 89 -15.16 -0.93 3.28
N PRO A 90 -14.51 -1.03 2.11
CA PRO A 90 -13.14 -0.52 1.95
C PRO A 90 -13.13 1.01 1.93
N SER A 91 -11.96 1.60 2.15
CA SER A 91 -11.72 3.04 1.99
C SER A 91 -10.41 3.30 1.25
N GLY A 92 -10.33 4.46 0.60
CA GLY A 92 -9.13 4.91 -0.12
C GLY A 92 -8.96 6.41 0.01
N THR A 93 -7.74 6.85 0.31
CA THR A 93 -7.36 8.26 0.35
C THR A 93 -6.18 8.49 -0.58
N TYR A 94 -6.23 9.55 -1.36
CA TYR A 94 -5.27 9.87 -2.41
C TYR A 94 -4.62 11.20 -2.10
N PHE A 95 -3.30 11.26 -2.26
CA PHE A 95 -2.52 12.45 -2.01
C PHE A 95 -1.68 12.78 -3.25
N ASP A 96 -1.71 14.04 -3.67
CA ASP A 96 -0.62 14.61 -4.46
C ASP A 96 0.44 15.12 -3.48
N ALA A 97 1.64 14.54 -3.56
CA ALA A 97 2.68 14.70 -2.56
C ALA A 97 4.06 14.91 -3.20
N GLU A 98 4.96 15.47 -2.39
CA GLU A 98 6.38 15.59 -2.69
C GLU A 98 7.19 14.99 -1.53
N PRO A 99 8.19 14.13 -1.81
CA PRO A 99 9.12 13.67 -0.79
C PRO A 99 9.86 14.84 -0.15
N LEU A 100 9.99 14.80 1.18
CA LEU A 100 10.79 15.78 1.90
C LEU A 100 12.28 15.46 1.73
N ASP A 101 13.03 16.41 1.18
CA ASP A 101 14.48 16.36 1.16
C ASP A 101 15.07 16.39 2.59
N ALA A 102 16.39 16.17 2.70
CA ALA A 102 17.08 16.13 3.99
C ALA A 102 16.96 17.44 4.78
N GLN A 103 16.97 18.59 4.11
CA GLN A 103 16.89 19.90 4.76
C GLN A 103 15.48 20.15 5.31
N ARG A 104 14.44 19.86 4.52
CA ARG A 104 13.03 19.97 4.92
C ARG A 104 12.72 19.03 6.08
N ARG A 105 13.25 17.80 6.08
CA ARG A 105 13.13 16.86 7.21
C ARG A 105 13.84 17.37 8.46
N ALA A 106 15.06 17.90 8.33
CA ALA A 106 15.80 18.47 9.45
C ALA A 106 15.08 19.67 10.09
N ALA A 107 14.47 20.54 9.28
CA ALA A 107 13.67 21.67 9.76
C ALA A 107 12.44 21.24 10.58
N MET A 108 11.93 20.02 10.36
CA MET A 108 10.85 19.40 11.15
C MET A 108 11.35 18.68 12.41
N GLY A 109 12.65 18.75 12.71
CA GLY A 109 13.27 18.04 13.84
C GLY A 109 13.62 16.57 13.54
N PHE A 110 13.35 16.08 12.32
CA PHE A 110 13.73 14.74 11.90
C PHE A 110 15.15 14.77 11.30
N SER A 111 16.15 14.86 12.16
CA SER A 111 17.56 14.66 11.77
C SER A 111 18.06 13.31 12.29
N ILE A 112 18.62 12.50 11.40
CA ILE A 112 19.39 11.31 11.80
C ILE A 112 20.71 11.82 12.38
N SER A 113 20.84 11.82 13.70
CA SER A 113 22.13 12.03 14.36
C SER A 113 22.98 10.78 14.12
N SER A 114 23.84 10.82 13.11
CA SER A 114 24.89 9.82 12.92
C SER A 114 26.01 10.07 13.92
N ALA A 115 25.75 9.85 15.22
CA ALA A 115 26.82 9.73 16.21
C ALA A 115 27.22 8.24 16.29
N PRO A 116 28.45 7.85 15.93
CA PRO A 116 28.91 6.48 16.15
C PRO A 116 28.94 6.23 17.66
N GLY A 117 28.15 5.25 18.11
CA GLY A 117 28.14 4.81 19.50
C GLY A 117 29.53 4.34 19.91
N HIS A 118 30.13 5.06 20.86
CA HIS A 118 31.31 4.61 21.58
C HIS A 118 30.90 3.39 22.43
N ILE A 119 31.39 2.20 22.08
CA ILE A 119 31.29 1.01 22.94
C ILE A 119 32.51 1.10 23.89
N PRO A 120 32.33 1.34 25.20
CA PRO A 120 33.44 1.24 26.13
C PRO A 120 33.84 -0.23 26.31
N SER A 121 35.15 -0.44 26.47
CA SER A 121 35.82 -1.74 26.58
C SER A 121 35.52 -2.49 27.88
#